data_AF-A0A5D0IDY2-F1
#
_entry.id   AF-A0A5D0IDY2-F1
#
_cell.length_a   1.000
_cell.length_b   1.000
_cell.length_c   1.000
_cell.angle_alpha   90.00
_cell.angle_beta   90.00
_cell.angle_gamma   90.00
#
_symmetry.space_group_name_H-M   'P 1'
#
loop_
_entity.id
_entity.type
_entity.pdbx_description
1 polymer ?
#
loop_
_entity_poly.entity_id
_entity_poly.type
_entity_poly.pdbx_seq_one_letter_code
_entity_poly.pdbx_strand_id
1 'polypeptide(L)'
;YFIDPPRYAIDECIERGLTYSVPLKARLKLYCTDPEHEDFETIVQDVYLGTIPYMTPSGTFVINGAERVVVSQLHRSPGVFFGQSFHANGTKLYSARVIPFK
;
A
#
# COMPACT_ATOMS: atom_id res chain seq x y z
N TYR A 1 13.63 -5.43 -2.85
CA TYR A 1 12.56 -5.92 -3.73
C TYR A 1 12.91 -5.54 -5.16
N PHE A 2 12.26 -6.15 -6.13
CA PHE A 2 12.48 -5.96 -7.55
C PHE A 2 11.12 -5.79 -8.23
N ILE A 3 11.07 -4.90 -9.21
CA ILE A 3 9.89 -4.68 -10.05
C ILE A 3 10.31 -5.05 -11.46
N ASP A 4 9.69 -6.10 -12.00
CA ASP A 4 9.91 -6.49 -13.39
C ASP A 4 9.13 -5.55 -14.32
N PRO A 5 9.56 -5.39 -15.58
CA PRO A 5 8.80 -4.60 -16.55
C PRO A 5 7.38 -5.17 -16.74
N PRO A 6 6.41 -4.32 -17.11
CA PRO A 6 5.05 -4.76 -17.38
C PRO A 6 5.06 -5.77 -18.53
N ARG A 7 4.21 -6.80 -18.41
CA ARG A 7 4.15 -7.88 -19.41
C ARG A 7 3.54 -7.43 -20.74
N TYR A 8 2.67 -6.42 -20.69
CA TYR A 8 1.90 -5.93 -21.82
C TYR A 8 1.96 -4.40 -21.86
N ALA A 9 1.82 -3.83 -23.06
CA ALA A 9 1.71 -2.39 -23.23
C ALA A 9 0.33 -1.87 -22.76
N ILE A 10 0.20 -0.56 -22.59
CA ILE A 10 -1.05 0.10 -22.15
C ILE A 10 -2.18 -0.18 -23.16
N ASP A 11 -1.92 0.04 -24.46
CA ASP A 11 -2.91 -0.15 -25.53
C ASP A 11 -3.40 -1.61 -25.61
N GLU A 12 -2.45 -2.56 -25.50
CA GLU A 12 -2.77 -3.99 -25.46
C GLU A 12 -3.66 -4.34 -24.26
N CYS A 13 -3.42 -3.73 -23.09
CA CYS A 13 -4.27 -3.94 -21.92
C CYS A 13 -5.70 -3.42 -22.15
N ILE A 14 -5.85 -2.30 -22.85
CA ILE A 14 -7.16 -1.71 -23.17
C ILE A 14 -7.91 -2.62 -24.15
N GLU A 15 -7.29 -2.97 -25.27
CA GLU A 15 -7.90 -3.80 -26.32
C GLU A 15 -8.30 -5.19 -25.81
N ARG A 16 -7.48 -5.79 -24.95
CA ARG A 16 -7.68 -7.17 -24.46
C ARG A 16 -8.45 -7.24 -23.14
N GLY A 17 -8.85 -6.12 -22.55
CA GLY A 17 -9.55 -6.11 -21.26
C GLY A 17 -8.67 -6.50 -20.06
N LEU A 18 -7.35 -6.29 -20.13
CA LEU A 18 -6.38 -6.65 -19.09
C LEU A 18 -6.08 -5.50 -18.13
N THR A 19 -5.36 -5.79 -17.04
CA THR A 19 -4.86 -4.78 -16.10
C THR A 19 -3.39 -4.48 -16.37
N TYR A 20 -3.07 -3.22 -16.64
CA TYR A 20 -1.69 -2.78 -16.82
C TYR A 20 -0.97 -2.80 -15.46
N SER A 21 -0.01 -3.72 -15.33
CA SER A 21 0.59 -4.05 -14.04
C SER A 21 2.01 -4.56 -14.16
N VAL A 22 2.77 -4.41 -13.07
CA VAL A 22 4.15 -4.85 -12.95
C VAL A 22 4.28 -5.98 -11.91
N PRO A 23 5.06 -7.03 -12.18
CA PRO A 23 5.35 -8.07 -11.20
C PRO A 23 6.25 -7.55 -10.06
N LEU A 24 5.85 -7.75 -8.81
CA LEU A 24 6.67 -7.49 -7.62
C LEU A 24 7.34 -8.78 -7.16
N LYS A 25 8.67 -8.73 -6.99
CA LYS A 25 9.46 -9.79 -6.37
C LYS A 25 10.21 -9.25 -5.15
N ALA A 26 10.47 -10.08 -4.16
CA ALA A 26 11.32 -9.71 -3.02
C ALA A 26 12.27 -10.84 -2.65
N ARG A 27 13.51 -10.47 -2.34
CA ARG A 27 14.50 -11.39 -1.78
C ARG A 27 14.14 -11.66 -0.33
N LEU A 28 13.69 -12.88 -0.04
CA LEU A 28 13.36 -13.33 1.30
C LEU A 28 14.46 -14.26 1.82
N LYS A 29 14.64 -14.23 3.15
CA LYS A 29 15.58 -15.07 3.87
C LYS A 29 14.80 -15.88 4.90
N LEU A 30 14.89 -17.20 4.81
CA LEU A 30 14.37 -18.12 5.82
C LEU A 30 15.56 -18.70 6.59
N TYR A 31 15.51 -18.60 7.92
CA TYR A 31 16.50 -19.20 8.81
C TYR A 31 15.79 -19.86 10.00
N CYS A 32 16.36 -20.95 10.51
CA CYS A 32 15.89 -21.60 11.72
C CYS A 32 16.59 -21.00 12.94
N THR A 33 15.86 -20.88 14.05
CA THR A 33 16.41 -20.45 15.35
C THR A 33 16.27 -21.53 16.42
N ASP A 34 15.85 -22.72 16.03
CA ASP A 34 15.70 -23.84 16.94
C ASP A 34 17.07 -24.44 17.25
N PRO A 35 17.50 -24.48 18.53
CA PRO A 35 18.76 -25.10 18.94
C PRO A 35 18.87 -26.59 18.60
N GLU A 36 17.75 -27.29 18.41
CA GLU A 36 17.75 -28.72 18.04
C GLU A 36 17.97 -28.94 16.54
N HIS A 37 17.95 -27.88 15.73
CA HIS A 37 18.04 -27.90 14.27
C HIS A 37 19.11 -26.92 13.75
N GLU A 38 20.32 -26.98 14.32
CA GLU A 38 21.47 -26.14 13.92
C GLU A 38 21.97 -26.40 12.49
N ASP A 39 21.61 -27.54 11.90
CA ASP A 39 21.96 -27.96 10.54
C ASP A 39 21.08 -27.32 9.46
N PHE A 40 20.03 -26.58 9.83
CA PHE A 40 19.18 -25.91 8.88
C PHE A 40 19.93 -24.82 8.10
N GLU A 41 20.16 -25.07 6.81
CA GLU A 41 20.77 -24.09 5.92
C GLU A 41 19.85 -22.89 5.70
N THR A 42 20.42 -21.68 5.78
CA THR A 42 19.69 -20.46 5.44
C THR A 42 19.30 -20.46 3.96
N ILE A 43 18.00 -20.43 3.69
CA ILE A 43 17.47 -20.32 2.32
C ILE A 43 17.28 -18.84 1.98
N VAL A 44 17.89 -18.40 0.87
CA VAL A 44 17.69 -17.06 0.33
C VAL A 44 17.14 -17.17 -1.09
N GLN A 45 15.96 -16.60 -1.33
CA GLN A 45 15.28 -16.72 -2.61
C GLN A 45 14.55 -15.44 -2.99
N ASP A 46 14.51 -15.13 -4.28
CA ASP A 46 13.63 -14.11 -4.84
C ASP A 46 12.23 -14.70 -5.03
N VAL A 47 11.30 -14.25 -4.20
CA VAL A 47 9.91 -14.72 -4.16
C VAL A 47 9.01 -13.73 -4.90
N TYR A 48 8.15 -14.25 -5.77
CA TYR A 48 7.10 -13.46 -6.41
C TYR A 48 5.98 -13.16 -5.42
N LEU A 49 5.68 -11.88 -5.23
CA LEU A 49 4.69 -11.39 -4.26
C LEU A 49 3.35 -11.00 -4.89
N GLY A 50 3.26 -10.96 -6.22
CA GLY A 50 2.05 -10.57 -6.94
C GLY A 50 2.30 -9.46 -7.97
N THR A 51 1.23 -8.98 -8.58
CA THR A 51 1.25 -7.85 -9.52
C THR A 51 0.71 -6.58 -8.87
N ILE A 52 1.29 -5.43 -9.23
CA ILE A 52 0.81 -4.11 -8.81
C ILE A 52 0.34 -3.34 -10.05
N PRO A 53 -0.88 -2.75 -10.05
CA PRO A 53 -1.29 -1.83 -11.10
C PRO A 53 -0.28 -0.70 -11.27
N TYR A 54 0.17 -0.46 -12.49
CA TYR A 54 1.23 0.51 -12.77
C TYR A 54 0.62 1.79 -13.35
N MET A 55 1.12 2.94 -12.92
CA MET A 55 0.59 4.23 -13.34
C MET A 55 1.04 4.53 -14.77
N THR A 56 0.11 5.01 -15.60
CA THR A 56 0.40 5.51 -16.95
C THR A 56 1.07 6.90 -16.87
N PRO A 57 1.70 7.39 -17.95
CA PRO A 57 2.24 8.75 -17.98
C PRO A 57 1.21 9.86 -17.74
N SER A 58 -0.08 9.60 -17.96
CA SER A 58 -1.18 10.54 -17.71
C SER A 58 -1.68 10.54 -16.25
N GLY A 59 -1.14 9.68 -15.39
CA GLY A 59 -1.58 9.56 -14.00
C GLY A 59 -2.82 8.68 -13.80
N THR A 60 -3.22 7.91 -14.82
CA THR A 60 -4.31 6.94 -14.78
C THR A 60 -3.79 5.53 -14.51
N PHE A 61 -4.71 4.60 -14.28
CA PHE A 61 -4.44 3.16 -14.18
C PHE A 61 -5.38 2.41 -15.11
N VAL A 62 -4.88 1.46 -15.90
CA VAL A 62 -5.75 0.57 -16.69
C VAL A 62 -6.13 -0.64 -15.85
N ILE A 63 -7.40 -0.76 -15.47
CA ILE A 63 -7.95 -1.88 -14.71
C ILE A 63 -9.03 -2.56 -15.54
N ASN A 64 -8.81 -3.84 -15.89
CA ASN A 64 -9.71 -4.64 -16.72
C ASN A 64 -10.09 -3.93 -18.04
N GLY A 65 -9.10 -3.37 -18.73
CA GLY A 65 -9.26 -2.65 -19.99
C GLY A 65 -9.80 -1.22 -19.89
N ALA A 66 -10.18 -0.75 -18.69
CA ALA A 66 -10.70 0.60 -18.50
C ALA A 66 -9.70 1.49 -17.76
N GLU A 67 -9.52 2.72 -18.23
CA GLU A 67 -8.77 3.73 -17.49
C GLU A 67 -9.53 4.18 -16.24
N ARG A 68 -8.80 4.27 -15.12
CA ARG A 68 -9.31 4.70 -13.82
C ARG A 68 -8.35 5.69 -13.19
N VAL A 69 -8.89 6.57 -12.35
CA VAL A 69 -8.13 7.54 -11.57
C VAL A 69 -8.42 7.29 -10.09
N VAL A 70 -7.36 7.32 -9.27
CA VAL A 70 -7.48 7.31 -7.81
C VAL A 70 -7.47 8.76 -7.34
N VAL A 71 -8.53 9.19 -6.66
CA VAL A 71 -8.63 10.54 -6.10
C VAL A 71 -8.02 10.62 -4.71
N SER A 72 -7.35 11.73 -4.40
CA SER A 72 -6.79 11.98 -3.08
C SER A 72 -7.89 12.14 -2.03
N GLN A 73 -7.75 11.45 -0.89
CA GLN A 73 -8.66 11.60 0.24
C GLN A 73 -8.21 12.75 1.15
N LEU A 74 -9.15 13.60 1.59
CA LEU A 74 -8.93 14.55 2.67
C LEU A 74 -9.40 13.94 4.00
N HIS A 75 -8.45 13.59 4.86
CA HIS A 75 -8.73 13.08 6.20
C HIS A 75 -7.84 13.78 7.24
N ARG A 76 -8.20 13.65 8.52
CA ARG A 76 -7.39 14.21 9.61
C ARG A 76 -6.09 13.45 9.74
N SER A 77 -5.00 14.16 9.98
CA SER A 77 -3.70 13.57 10.31
C SER A 77 -3.75 12.89 11.69
N PRO A 78 -2.94 11.86 11.93
CA PRO A 78 -2.64 11.41 13.28
C PRO A 78 -2.01 12.54 14.09
N GLY A 79 -2.21 12.50 15.41
CA GLY A 79 -1.67 13.51 16.32
C GLY A 79 -2.57 13.81 17.49
N VAL A 80 -2.23 14.86 18.23
CA VAL A 80 -3.01 15.33 19.38
C VAL A 80 -3.79 16.59 18.96
N PHE A 81 -5.10 16.53 19.13
CA PHE A 81 -6.01 17.62 18.82
C PHE A 81 -6.61 18.16 20.10
N PHE A 82 -6.50 19.47 20.29
CA PHE A 82 -7.15 20.18 21.40
C PHE A 82 -8.41 20.86 20.88
N GLY A 83 -9.52 20.69 21.60
CA GLY A 83 -10.82 21.26 21.26
C GLY A 83 -11.42 22.01 22.43
N GLN A 84 -12.27 22.99 22.12
CA GLN A 84 -13.03 23.76 23.11
C GLN A 84 -14.52 23.68 22.77
N SER A 85 -15.36 23.46 23.78
CA SER A 85 -16.81 23.59 23.69
C SER A 85 -17.35 24.38 24.89
N PHE A 86 -18.64 24.72 24.86
CA PHE A 86 -19.32 25.38 25.97
C PHE A 86 -20.37 24.44 26.56
N HIS A 87 -20.37 24.32 27.88
CA HIS A 87 -21.46 23.70 28.61
C HIS A 87 -22.70 24.62 28.57
N ALA A 88 -23.90 24.08 28.74
CA ALA A 88 -25.15 24.84 28.65
C ALA A 88 -25.25 26.01 29.67
N ASN A 89 -24.48 25.96 30.76
CA ASN A 89 -24.37 27.03 31.76
C ASN A 89 -23.29 28.09 31.42
N GLY A 90 -22.69 28.04 30.23
CA GLY A 90 -21.68 28.99 29.77
C GLY A 90 -20.23 28.65 30.12
N THR A 91 -19.97 27.58 30.88
CA THR A 91 -18.61 27.16 31.23
C THR A 91 -17.86 26.63 30.01
N LYS A 92 -16.60 27.08 29.80
CA LYS A 92 -15.70 26.52 28.78
C LYS A 92 -15.23 25.12 29.17
N LEU A 93 -15.41 24.16 28.28
CA LEU A 93 -14.89 22.79 28.39
C LEU A 93 -13.74 22.61 27.40
N TYR A 94 -12.61 22.11 27.89
CA TYR A 94 -11.45 21.77 27.06
C TYR A 94 -11.36 20.25 26.91
N SER A 95 -10.97 19.79 25.73
CA SER A 95 -10.78 18.38 25.42
C SER A 95 -9.48 18.17 24.67
N ALA A 96 -8.86 17.02 24.88
CA ALA A 96 -7.74 16.53 24.10
C ALA A 96 -8.11 15.19 23.48
N ARG A 97 -7.81 15.00 22.19
CA ARG A 97 -8.01 13.75 21.46
C ARG A 97 -6.70 13.32 20.83
N VAL A 98 -6.26 12.11 21.14
CA VAL A 98 -5.12 11.46 20.46
C VAL A 98 -5.68 10.61 19.32
N ILE A 99 -5.25 10.89 18.09
CA ILE A 99 -5.59 10.11 16.89
C ILE A 99 -4.34 9.30 16.50
N PRO A 100 -4.32 7.97 16.72
CA PRO A 100 -3.22 7.12 16.28
C PRO A 100 -3.25 6.92 14.75
N PHE A 101 -2.13 6.46 14.19
CA PHE A 101 -2.00 6.23 12.75
C PHE A 101 -2.61 4.90 12.29
N LYS A 102 -2.56 3.86 13.14
CA LYS A 102 -3.14 2.53 12.91
C LYS A 102 -3.60 1.94 14.23
#